data_AF-A0A7X9EK81-F1
#
_entry.id   AF-A0A7X9EK81-F1
#
_cell.length_a   1.000
_cell.length_b   1.000
_cell.length_c   1.000
_cell.angle_alpha   90.00
_cell.angle_beta   90.00
_cell.angle_gamma   90.00
#
_symmetry.space_group_name_H-M   'P 1'
#
loop_
_entity.id
_entity.type
_entity.pdbx_description
1 polymer ?
#
loop_
_entity_poly.entity_id
_entity_poly.type
_entity_poly.pdbx_seq_one_letter_code
_entity_poly.pdbx_strand_id
1 'polypeptide(L)'
;MNKTKERKQQKEEKIEQLGLGIKEPFKNKFFNIKRKFDFFLLKFEVKKFLKDPLVWCVVVISIVMILTQLYLLKENYYDLPTYLPIFKTFVTLTSKLVSKEYILAYPVISASVLLLGMIVVSNYYNREKSLTKMILFAIFFTCIAQSIILIDLIRSF
;
A
#
# COMPACT_ATOMS: atom_id res chain seq x y z
N MET A 1 -30.91 -17.61 -50.31
CA MET A 1 -31.67 -16.57 -49.56
C MET A 1 -30.80 -16.07 -48.41
N ASN A 2 -30.35 -14.81 -48.50
CA ASN A 2 -29.97 -13.83 -47.45
C ASN A 2 -29.76 -14.34 -45.99
N LYS A 3 -28.78 -13.90 -45.18
CA LYS A 3 -27.90 -12.72 -45.20
C LYS A 3 -26.82 -12.89 -44.10
N THR A 4 -25.58 -12.60 -44.46
CA THR A 4 -24.45 -12.24 -43.59
C THR A 4 -24.82 -11.10 -42.64
N LYS A 5 -24.57 -11.24 -41.33
CA LYS A 5 -24.60 -10.15 -40.34
C LYS A 5 -23.21 -9.95 -39.76
N GLU A 6 -22.33 -9.39 -40.58
CA GLU A 6 -21.30 -8.48 -40.08
C GLU A 6 -21.94 -7.10 -39.82
N ARG A 7 -21.26 -6.29 -38.99
CA ARG A 7 -21.53 -4.89 -38.55
C ARG A 7 -22.01 -4.82 -37.09
N LYS A 8 -21.39 -4.06 -36.19
CA LYS A 8 -20.73 -2.75 -36.36
C LYS A 8 -19.58 -2.58 -35.36
N GLN A 9 -18.39 -2.24 -35.87
CA GLN A 9 -17.41 -1.45 -35.14
C GLN A 9 -18.08 -0.11 -34.79
N GLN A 10 -18.29 0.15 -33.50
CA GLN A 10 -18.61 1.48 -33.00
C GLN A 10 -17.41 2.39 -33.29
N LYS A 11 -17.55 3.25 -34.30
CA LYS A 11 -16.66 4.38 -34.52
C LYS A 11 -16.80 5.32 -33.33
N GLU A 12 -15.71 5.55 -32.60
CA GLU A 12 -15.59 6.65 -31.65
C GLU A 12 -15.94 7.96 -32.36
N GLU A 13 -17.09 8.54 -31.99
CA GLU A 13 -17.50 9.86 -32.45
C GLU A 13 -16.50 10.89 -31.93
N LYS A 14 -15.75 11.49 -32.87
CA LYS A 14 -14.91 12.65 -32.60
C LYS A 14 -15.82 13.79 -32.17
N ILE A 15 -15.63 14.27 -30.95
CA ILE A 15 -16.36 15.40 -30.37
C ILE A 15 -15.98 16.65 -31.17
N GLU A 16 -16.79 17.02 -32.16
CA GLU A 16 -16.69 18.31 -32.85
C GLU A 16 -17.12 19.41 -31.87
N GLN A 17 -16.20 20.31 -31.52
CA GLN A 17 -16.55 21.51 -30.73
C GLN A 17 -17.41 22.43 -31.59
N LEU A 18 -18.68 22.57 -31.21
CA LEU A 18 -19.71 23.47 -31.76
C LEU A 18 -19.81 23.46 -33.30
N GLY A 19 -20.35 22.41 -33.91
CA GLY A 19 -21.08 22.45 -35.21
C GLY A 19 -20.46 23.20 -36.40
N LEU A 20 -19.21 23.61 -36.30
CA LEU A 20 -18.43 24.39 -37.23
C LEU A 20 -17.30 23.43 -37.57
N GLY A 21 -17.27 22.96 -38.82
CA GLY A 21 -16.29 21.99 -39.35
C GLY A 21 -14.84 22.49 -39.38
N ILE A 22 -14.42 23.21 -38.34
CA ILE A 22 -13.08 23.71 -38.11
C ILE A 22 -12.28 22.54 -37.53
N LYS A 23 -11.32 22.05 -38.31
CA LYS A 23 -10.33 21.06 -37.85
C LYS A 23 -9.72 21.55 -36.55
N GLU A 24 -9.72 20.69 -35.53
CA GLU A 24 -9.05 20.95 -34.25
C GLU A 24 -7.66 21.58 -34.51
N PRO A 25 -7.32 22.69 -33.83
CA PRO A 25 -6.01 23.30 -34.00
C PRO A 25 -4.92 22.28 -33.69
N PHE A 26 -3.84 22.25 -34.48
CA PHE A 26 -2.75 21.28 -34.33
C PHE A 26 -2.20 21.21 -32.88
N LYS A 27 -2.27 22.31 -32.14
CA LYS A 27 -1.98 22.34 -30.69
C LYS A 27 -2.85 21.37 -29.90
N ASN A 28 -4.17 21.31 -30.10
CA ASN A 28 -5.06 20.37 -29.39
C ASN A 28 -4.75 18.90 -29.71
N LYS A 29 -4.42 18.59 -30.96
CA LYS A 29 -3.98 17.23 -31.33
C LYS A 29 -2.67 16.86 -30.65
N PHE A 30 -1.70 17.78 -30.61
CA PHE A 30 -0.43 17.53 -29.92
C PHE A 30 -0.61 17.35 -28.40
N PHE A 31 -1.46 18.18 -27.77
CA PHE A 31 -1.81 18.03 -26.35
C PHE A 31 -2.51 16.70 -26.07
N ASN A 32 -3.42 16.24 -26.94
CA ASN A 32 -4.06 14.93 -26.80
C ASN A 32 -3.07 13.76 -26.96
N ILE A 33 -2.11 13.88 -27.89
CA ILE A 33 -1.06 12.86 -28.07
C ILE A 33 -0.13 12.83 -26.86
N LYS A 34 0.32 14.00 -26.38
CA LYS A 34 1.16 14.11 -25.17
C LYS A 34 0.44 13.51 -23.95
N ARG A 35 -0.83 13.86 -23.75
CA ARG A 35 -1.65 13.30 -22.67
C ARG A 35 -1.81 11.79 -22.75
N LYS A 36 -1.99 11.23 -23.95
CA LYS A 36 -2.03 9.77 -24.16
C LYS A 36 -0.68 9.12 -23.85
N PHE A 37 0.43 9.77 -24.22
CA PHE A 37 1.78 9.30 -23.90
C PHE A 37 2.05 9.32 -22.39
N ASP A 38 1.73 10.41 -21.70
CA ASP A 38 1.87 10.54 -20.25
C ASP A 38 1.06 9.46 -19.52
N PHE A 39 -0.19 9.21 -19.96
CA PHE A 39 -1.02 8.14 -19.41
C PHE A 39 -0.46 6.74 -19.70
N PHE A 40 0.10 6.52 -20.89
CA PHE A 40 0.72 5.25 -21.24
C PHE A 40 1.97 4.99 -20.39
N LEU A 41 2.79 6.02 -20.18
CA LEU A 41 3.99 5.97 -19.34
C LEU A 41 3.59 5.65 -17.90
N LEU A 42 2.59 6.35 -17.34
CA LEU A 42 2.05 6.06 -16.01
C LEU A 42 1.52 4.62 -15.90
N LYS A 43 0.76 4.14 -16.88
CA LYS A 43 0.27 2.74 -16.90
C LYS A 43 1.42 1.73 -16.93
N PHE A 44 2.48 2.03 -17.67
CA PHE A 44 3.65 1.18 -17.74
C PHE A 44 4.40 1.14 -16.40
N GLU A 45 4.55 2.28 -15.75
CA GLU A 45 5.14 2.40 -14.41
C GLU A 45 4.37 1.59 -13.37
N VAL A 46 3.05 1.73 -13.33
CA VAL A 46 2.17 0.97 -12.42
C VAL A 46 2.24 -0.53 -12.72
N LYS A 47 2.24 -0.92 -13.99
CA LYS A 47 2.32 -2.35 -14.39
C LYS A 47 3.67 -2.97 -14.01
N LYS A 48 4.75 -2.20 -14.05
CA LYS A 48 6.08 -2.65 -13.63
C LYS A 48 6.13 -2.83 -12.11
N PHE A 49 5.59 -1.87 -11.35
CA PHE A 49 5.45 -1.96 -9.90
C PHE A 49 4.61 -3.18 -9.47
N LEU A 50 3.44 -3.37 -10.08
CA LEU A 50 2.55 -4.52 -9.80
C LEU A 50 3.14 -5.88 -10.19
N LYS A 51 4.20 -5.92 -10.99
CA LYS A 51 4.88 -7.17 -11.36
C LYS A 51 6.10 -7.46 -10.48
N ASP A 52 6.44 -6.57 -9.55
CA ASP A 52 7.61 -6.76 -8.69
C ASP A 52 7.33 -7.83 -7.63
N PRO A 53 8.02 -8.99 -7.67
CA PRO A 53 7.79 -10.05 -6.71
C PRO A 53 8.21 -9.64 -5.28
N LEU A 54 9.18 -8.75 -5.12
CA LEU A 54 9.64 -8.31 -3.80
C LEU A 54 8.56 -7.48 -3.11
N VAL A 55 7.89 -6.59 -3.86
CA VAL A 55 6.79 -5.78 -3.34
C VAL A 55 5.67 -6.69 -2.84
N TRP A 56 5.26 -7.67 -3.64
CA TRP A 56 4.22 -8.62 -3.23
C TRP A 56 4.62 -9.47 -2.03
N CYS A 57 5.88 -9.93 -1.99
CA CYS A 57 6.40 -10.68 -0.86
C CYS A 57 6.27 -9.88 0.46
N VAL A 58 6.74 -8.63 0.46
CA VAL A 58 6.65 -7.75 1.64
C VAL A 58 5.20 -7.47 1.98
N VAL A 59 4.35 -7.11 1.02
CA VAL A 59 2.93 -6.80 1.28
C VAL A 59 2.20 -8.00 1.88
N VAL A 60 2.31 -9.18 1.26
CA VAL A 60 1.60 -10.38 1.71
C VAL A 60 2.08 -10.79 3.10
N ILE A 61 3.40 -10.86 3.33
CA ILE A 61 3.93 -11.26 4.64
C ILE A 61 3.57 -10.23 5.71
N SER A 62 3.70 -8.93 5.44
CA SER A 62 3.32 -7.88 6.37
C SER A 62 1.83 -7.95 6.73
N ILE A 63 0.94 -8.20 5.77
CA ILE A 63 -0.50 -8.39 6.04
C ILE A 63 -0.72 -9.61 6.94
N VAL A 64 -0.09 -10.75 6.63
CA VAL A 64 -0.20 -11.96 7.46
C VAL A 64 0.29 -11.68 8.88
N MET A 65 1.41 -10.97 9.05
CA MET A 65 1.93 -10.60 10.37
C MET A 65 0.96 -9.70 11.15
N ILE A 66 0.36 -8.70 10.50
CA ILE A 66 -0.63 -7.82 11.14
C ILE A 66 -1.86 -8.63 11.56
N LEU A 67 -2.34 -9.55 10.72
CA LEU A 67 -3.45 -10.44 11.07
C LEU A 67 -3.10 -11.35 12.25
N THR A 68 -1.88 -11.89 12.29
CA THR A 68 -1.38 -12.68 13.43
C THR A 68 -1.33 -11.83 14.71
N GLN A 69 -0.89 -10.58 14.64
CA GLN A 69 -0.90 -9.66 15.79
C GLN A 69 -2.33 -9.45 16.32
N LEU A 70 -3.30 -9.22 15.42
CA LEU A 70 -4.71 -9.07 15.79
C LEU A 70 -5.30 -10.35 16.38
N TYR A 71 -4.95 -11.51 15.81
CA TYR A 71 -5.37 -12.81 16.30
C TYR A 71 -4.86 -13.08 17.71
N LEU A 72 -3.55 -12.92 17.94
CA LEU A 72 -2.93 -13.10 19.25
C LEU A 72 -3.55 -12.17 20.28
N LEU A 73 -3.81 -10.93 19.89
CA LEU A 73 -4.43 -9.97 20.79
C LEU A 73 -5.85 -10.39 21.16
N LYS A 74 -6.66 -10.81 20.19
CA LYS A 74 -8.04 -11.26 20.44
C LYS A 74 -8.09 -12.45 21.40
N GLU A 75 -7.17 -13.40 21.24
CA GLU A 75 -7.17 -14.63 22.04
C GLU A 75 -6.70 -14.40 23.48
N ASN A 76 -5.72 -13.52 23.68
CA ASN A 76 -5.09 -13.32 25.00
C ASN A 76 -5.60 -12.06 25.74
N TYR A 77 -6.49 -11.25 25.15
CA TYR A 77 -6.87 -9.93 25.72
C TYR A 77 -7.45 -9.99 27.13
N TYR A 78 -8.21 -11.03 27.44
CA TYR A 78 -8.86 -11.20 28.74
C TYR A 78 -7.91 -11.71 29.82
N ASP A 79 -6.89 -12.47 29.42
CA ASP A 79 -5.90 -13.05 30.33
C ASP A 79 -4.77 -12.06 30.67
N LEU A 80 -4.61 -11.01 29.87
CA LEU A 80 -3.61 -9.97 30.12
C LEU A 80 -3.96 -9.10 31.35
N PRO A 81 -2.96 -8.79 32.20
CA PRO A 81 -3.15 -7.90 33.34
C PRO A 81 -3.53 -6.48 32.92
N THR A 82 -4.20 -5.75 33.82
CA THR A 82 -4.66 -4.36 33.59
C THR A 82 -3.53 -3.41 33.17
N TYR A 83 -2.32 -3.64 33.67
CA TYR A 83 -1.13 -2.85 33.35
C TYR A 83 -0.06 -3.72 32.70
N LEU A 84 0.40 -3.29 31.53
CA LEU A 84 1.39 -3.99 30.73
C LEU A 84 2.67 -3.16 30.57
N PRO A 85 3.86 -3.81 30.60
CA PRO A 85 5.13 -3.17 30.38
C PRO A 85 5.40 -2.93 28.88
N ILE A 86 4.57 -2.09 28.25
CA ILE A 86 4.63 -1.80 26.80
C ILE A 86 5.92 -1.04 26.46
N PHE A 87 6.29 -0.07 27.30
CA PHE A 87 7.49 0.76 27.07
C PHE A 87 8.69 0.23 27.85
N LYS A 88 9.24 -0.91 27.42
CA LYS A 88 10.38 -1.55 28.08
C LYS A 88 11.65 -0.67 28.14
N THR A 89 11.73 0.37 27.32
CA THR A 89 12.89 1.28 27.19
C THR A 89 13.00 2.34 28.28
N PHE A 90 11.94 2.60 29.07
CA PHE A 90 12.03 3.56 30.16
C PHE A 90 12.72 2.97 31.39
N VAL A 91 13.60 3.77 32.01
CA VAL A 91 14.39 3.40 33.19
C VAL A 91 13.52 3.33 34.46
N THR A 92 12.46 4.14 34.54
CA THR A 92 11.57 4.22 35.69
C THR A 92 10.42 3.21 35.56
N LEU A 93 10.16 2.42 36.62
CA LEU A 93 9.09 1.40 36.58
C LEU A 93 7.69 1.99 36.34
N THR A 94 7.40 3.16 36.90
CA THR A 94 6.08 3.81 36.79
C THR A 94 5.76 4.29 35.37
N SER A 95 6.76 4.59 34.54
CA SER A 95 6.55 4.95 33.13
C SER A 95 6.57 3.75 32.18
N LYS A 96 6.94 2.55 32.68
CA LYS A 96 6.95 1.31 31.91
C LYS A 96 5.57 0.67 31.85
N LEU A 97 4.79 0.75 32.92
CA LEU A 97 3.46 0.16 33.03
C LEU A 97 2.40 1.10 32.45
N VAL A 98 1.65 0.59 31.49
CA VAL A 98 0.58 1.32 30.81
C VAL A 98 -0.68 0.46 30.75
N SER A 99 -1.86 1.09 30.68
CA SER A 99 -3.14 0.39 30.50
C SER A 99 -3.06 -0.59 29.33
N LYS A 100 -3.66 -1.78 29.50
CA LYS A 100 -3.72 -2.81 28.47
C LYS A 100 -4.34 -2.35 27.15
N GLU A 101 -5.13 -1.28 27.15
CA GLU A 101 -5.74 -0.70 25.93
C GLU A 101 -4.69 -0.29 24.89
N TYR A 102 -3.50 0.12 25.34
CA TYR A 102 -2.43 0.60 24.47
C TYR A 102 -1.73 -0.53 23.68
N ILE A 103 -2.02 -1.80 23.98
CA ILE A 103 -1.48 -2.93 23.21
C ILE A 103 -1.98 -2.93 21.74
N LEU A 104 -3.10 -2.26 21.46
CA LEU A 104 -3.58 -2.05 20.09
C LEU A 104 -2.63 -1.18 19.25
N ALA A 105 -1.68 -0.47 19.88
CA ALA A 105 -0.69 0.31 19.16
C ALA A 105 0.19 -0.54 18.24
N TYR A 106 0.54 -1.79 18.62
CA TYR A 106 1.39 -2.67 17.80
C TYR A 106 0.82 -2.94 16.39
N PRO A 107 -0.41 -3.47 16.25
CA PRO A 107 -1.01 -3.68 14.93
C PRO A 107 -1.32 -2.37 14.20
N VAL A 108 -1.70 -1.31 14.91
CA VAL A 108 -2.00 0.00 14.30
C VAL A 108 -0.74 0.64 13.70
N ILE A 109 0.38 0.60 14.41
CA ILE A 109 1.67 1.12 13.90
C ILE A 109 2.13 0.28 12.70
N SER A 110 2.06 -1.04 12.80
CA SER A 110 2.43 -1.94 11.70
C SER A 110 1.61 -1.68 10.43
N ALA A 111 0.29 -1.52 10.57
CA ALA A 111 -0.61 -1.19 9.46
C ALA A 111 -0.34 0.21 8.88
N SER A 112 -0.08 1.20 9.74
CA SER A 112 0.22 2.58 9.32
C SER A 112 1.53 2.65 8.55
N VAL A 113 2.57 1.95 9.03
CA VAL A 113 3.87 1.88 8.35
C VAL A 113 3.75 1.17 7.01
N LEU A 114 2.96 0.10 6.91
CA LEU A 114 2.70 -0.56 5.64
C LEU A 114 1.97 0.39 4.66
N LEU A 115 0.89 1.04 5.08
CA LEU A 115 0.13 1.95 4.21
C LEU A 115 0.95 3.15 3.73
N LEU A 116 1.55 3.89 4.67
CA LEU A 116 2.36 5.07 4.35
C LEU A 116 3.62 4.67 3.57
N GLY A 117 4.26 3.58 3.98
CA GLY A 117 5.42 3.02 3.29
C GLY A 117 5.11 2.65 1.85
N MET A 118 3.97 2.02 1.58
CA MET A 118 3.55 1.66 0.22
C MET A 118 3.26 2.88 -0.66
N ILE A 119 2.70 3.96 -0.11
CA ILE A 119 2.53 5.23 -0.83
C ILE A 119 3.90 5.79 -1.25
N VAL A 120 4.88 5.79 -0.33
CA VAL A 120 6.23 6.27 -0.64
C VAL A 120 6.92 5.35 -1.65
N VAL A 121 6.85 4.03 -1.48
CA VAL A 121 7.40 3.05 -2.42
C VAL A 121 6.84 3.28 -3.82
N SER A 122 5.53 3.48 -3.97
CA SER A 122 4.91 3.76 -5.26
C SER A 122 5.46 5.04 -5.92
N ASN A 123 5.66 6.10 -5.15
CA ASN A 123 6.15 7.39 -5.67
C ASN A 123 7.64 7.35 -6.08
N TYR A 124 8.46 6.55 -5.39
CA TYR A 124 9.91 6.48 -5.63
C TYR A 124 10.35 5.26 -6.46
N TYR A 125 9.42 4.35 -6.79
CA TYR A 125 9.71 3.08 -7.47
C TYR A 125 10.58 3.21 -8.74
N ASN A 126 10.26 4.19 -9.59
CA ASN A 126 10.99 4.42 -10.84
C ASN A 126 12.13 5.44 -10.73
N ARG A 127 12.07 6.36 -9.75
CA ARG A 127 13.12 7.36 -9.52
C ARG A 127 14.37 6.71 -8.93
N GLU A 128 14.21 5.95 -7.85
CA GLU A 128 15.33 5.40 -7.09
C GLU A 128 15.05 3.96 -6.63
N LYS A 129 15.57 2.99 -7.40
CA LYS A 129 15.40 1.56 -7.10
C LYS A 129 16.03 1.15 -5.77
N SER A 130 17.16 1.76 -5.39
CA SER A 130 17.84 1.44 -4.12
C SER A 130 17.02 1.89 -2.91
N LEU A 131 16.53 3.13 -2.93
CA LEU A 131 15.67 3.68 -1.89
C LEU A 131 14.38 2.86 -1.73
N THR A 132 13.75 2.49 -2.84
CA THR A 132 12.55 1.64 -2.85
C THR A 132 12.78 0.32 -2.11
N LYS A 133 13.90 -0.37 -2.38
CA LYS A 133 14.26 -1.61 -1.68
C LYS A 133 14.52 -1.39 -0.20
N MET A 134 15.23 -0.31 0.16
CA MET A 134 15.47 0.03 1.57
C MET A 134 14.16 0.27 2.33
N ILE A 135 13.20 1.00 1.73
CA ILE A 135 11.89 1.24 2.34
C ILE A 135 11.11 -0.08 2.49
N LEU A 136 11.11 -0.94 1.47
CA LEU A 136 10.46 -2.25 1.55
C LEU A 136 11.04 -3.10 2.69
N PHE A 137 12.38 -3.13 2.84
CA PHE A 137 13.01 -3.81 3.96
C PHE A 137 12.69 -3.15 5.30
N ALA A 138 12.64 -1.83 5.38
CA ALA A 138 12.27 -1.12 6.61
C ALA A 138 10.83 -1.46 7.05
N ILE A 139 9.87 -1.51 6.11
CA ILE A 139 8.49 -1.96 6.39
C ILE A 139 8.49 -3.39 6.91
N PHE A 140 9.21 -4.28 6.22
CA PHE A 140 9.30 -5.68 6.58
C PHE A 140 9.88 -5.90 7.99
N PHE A 141 11.04 -5.29 8.28
CA PHE A 141 11.67 -5.38 9.60
C PHE A 141 10.83 -4.75 10.70
N THR A 142 10.10 -3.66 10.40
CA THR A 142 9.17 -3.07 11.36
C THR A 142 8.06 -4.06 11.71
N CYS A 143 7.43 -4.70 10.72
CA CYS A 143 6.39 -5.69 10.97
C CYS A 143 6.91 -6.89 11.78
N ILE A 144 8.12 -7.37 11.47
CA ILE A 144 8.78 -8.43 12.24
C ILE A 144 9.01 -7.99 13.68
N ALA A 145 9.64 -6.83 13.89
CA ALA A 145 9.97 -6.32 15.21
C ALA A 145 8.73 -6.15 16.08
N GLN A 146 7.67 -5.52 15.55
CA GLN A 146 6.41 -5.35 16.28
C GLN A 146 5.76 -6.68 16.64
N SER A 147 5.82 -7.68 15.75
CA SER A 147 5.29 -9.03 16.01
C SER A 147 6.07 -9.74 17.11
N ILE A 148 7.40 -9.69 17.07
CA ILE A 148 8.27 -10.31 18.09
C ILE A 148 8.02 -9.66 19.46
N ILE A 149 7.97 -8.32 19.52
CA ILE A 149 7.73 -7.59 20.77
C ILE A 149 6.36 -7.96 21.35
N LEU A 150 5.33 -8.08 20.52
CA LEU A 150 4.00 -8.49 20.97
C LEU A 150 4.00 -9.92 21.51
N ILE A 151 4.63 -10.87 20.80
CA ILE A 151 4.73 -12.27 21.24
C ILE A 151 5.49 -12.36 22.57
N ASP A 152 6.60 -11.64 22.70
CA ASP A 152 7.40 -11.58 23.93
C ASP A 152 6.60 -10.97 25.09
N LEU A 153 5.79 -9.93 24.82
CA LEU A 153 4.92 -9.32 25.81
C LEU A 153 3.84 -10.30 26.28
N ILE A 154 3.16 -11.00 25.36
CA ILE A 154 2.11 -11.96 25.69
C ILE A 154 2.68 -13.15 26.46
N ARG A 155 3.81 -13.72 26.00
CA ARG A 155 4.46 -14.88 26.65
C ARG A 155 5.06 -14.58 28.02
N SER A 156 5.31 -13.31 28.32
CA SER A 156 5.81 -12.89 29.64
C SER A 156 4.77 -13.04 30.75
N PHE A 157 3.52 -13.37 30.42
CA PHE A 157 2.41 -13.61 31.32
C PHE A 157 1.81 -14.99 31.06
#